data_AF-A0A4Q3RP79-F1
#
_entry.id   AF-A0A4Q3RP79-F1
#
_cell.length_a   1.000
_cell.length_b   1.000
_cell.length_c   1.000
_cell.angle_alpha   90.00
_cell.angle_beta   90.00
_cell.angle_gamma   90.00
#
_symmetry.space_group_name_H-M   'P 1'
#
loop_
_entity.id
_entity.type
_entity.pdbx_description
1 polymer ?
#
loop_
_entity_poly.entity_id
_entity_poly.type
_entity_poly.pdbx_seq_one_letter_code
_entity_poly.pdbx_strand_id
1 'polypeptide(L)'
;MKLLLKRQLPLLFFIATLAYILAGEFQLKPLQLATKPLLMPLLMIWLGMHVSSNNQRNLILAALAFSCAGDVFLLLEYKNKMLFIPGLVSFLTTHILYIIYFLKRPGNARSLLSTAPYFALVVAAYGVALVMLLYPT
;
A
#
# COMPACT_ATOMS: atom_id res chain seq x y z
N MET A 1 -14.20 -21.05 13.64
CA MET A 1 -14.48 -20.19 12.46
C MET A 1 -13.50 -19.01 12.28
N LYS A 2 -13.27 -18.15 13.29
CA LYS A 2 -12.35 -16.99 13.20
C LYS A 2 -10.91 -17.32 12.79
N LEU A 3 -10.38 -18.49 13.18
CA LEU A 3 -9.01 -18.92 12.85
C LEU A 3 -8.83 -19.29 11.36
N LEU A 4 -9.84 -19.90 10.73
CA LEU A 4 -9.79 -20.28 9.32
C LEU A 4 -9.84 -19.04 8.43
N LEU A 5 -10.70 -18.07 8.77
CA LEU A 5 -10.79 -16.79 8.07
C LEU A 5 -9.45 -16.03 8.10
N LYS A 6 -8.76 -16.05 9.25
CA LYS A 6 -7.45 -15.41 9.45
C LYS A 6 -6.36 -15.98 8.53
N ARG A 7 -6.41 -17.30 8.26
CA ARG A 7 -5.46 -17.99 7.37
C ARG A 7 -5.78 -17.78 5.89
N GLN A 8 -7.06 -17.61 5.56
CA GLN A 8 -7.52 -17.46 4.17
C GLN A 8 -7.42 -16.02 3.65
N LEU A 9 -7.50 -14.99 4.51
CA LEU A 9 -7.37 -13.60 4.07
C LEU A 9 -6.08 -13.26 3.30
N PRO A 10 -4.87 -13.68 3.72
CA PRO A 10 -3.66 -13.38 2.95
C PRO A 10 -3.62 -14.12 1.61
N LEU A 11 -4.19 -15.32 1.53
CA LEU A 11 -4.35 -16.04 0.26
C LEU A 11 -5.31 -15.30 -0.67
N LEU A 12 -6.43 -14.81 -0.13
CA LEU A 12 -7.42 -14.04 -0.89
C LEU A 12 -6.84 -12.70 -1.35
N PHE A 13 -5.98 -12.08 -0.54
CA PHE A 13 -5.22 -10.88 -0.92
C PHE A 13 -4.26 -11.20 -2.07
N PHE A 14 -3.51 -12.28 -1.96
CA PHE A 14 -2.57 -12.71 -3.00
C PHE A 14 -3.27 -13.00 -4.32
N ILE A 15 -4.41 -13.70 -4.27
CA ILE A 15 -5.26 -13.96 -5.45
C ILE A 15 -5.79 -12.65 -6.04
N ALA A 16 -6.27 -11.72 -5.21
CA ALA A 16 -6.76 -10.43 -5.67
C ALA A 16 -5.65 -9.58 -6.32
N THR A 17 -4.43 -9.59 -5.78
CA THR A 17 -3.27 -8.92 -6.41
C THR A 17 -2.89 -9.55 -7.74
N LEU A 18 -2.87 -10.88 -7.83
CA LEU A 18 -2.61 -11.59 -9.09
C LEU A 18 -3.67 -11.25 -10.13
N ALA A 19 -4.95 -11.28 -9.74
CA ALA A 19 -6.05 -10.91 -10.61
C ALA A 19 -5.95 -9.47 -11.09
N TYR A 20 -5.56 -8.52 -10.23
CA TYR A 20 -5.33 -7.13 -10.61
C TYR A 20 -4.20 -6.97 -11.63
N ILE A 21 -3.06 -7.63 -11.43
CA ILE A 21 -1.89 -7.58 -12.34
C ILE A 21 -2.26 -8.20 -13.70
N LEU A 22 -2.88 -9.38 -13.70
CA LEU A 22 -3.30 -10.04 -14.94
C LEU A 22 -4.37 -9.22 -15.67
N ALA A 23 -5.34 -8.65 -14.95
CA ALA A 23 -6.31 -7.74 -15.54
C ALA A 23 -5.61 -6.53 -16.20
N GLY A 24 -4.52 -6.05 -15.59
CA GLY A 24 -3.52 -5.12 -16.13
C GLY A 24 -3.09 -5.47 -17.55
N GLU A 25 -2.43 -6.62 -17.67
CA GLU A 25 -1.86 -7.15 -18.92
C GLU A 25 -2.93 -7.38 -20.00
N PHE A 26 -4.07 -7.97 -19.63
CA PHE A 26 -5.15 -8.26 -20.58
C PHE A 26 -6.07 -7.06 -20.88
N GLN A 27 -5.73 -5.86 -20.38
CA GLN A 27 -6.51 -4.63 -20.55
C GLN A 27 -7.99 -4.74 -20.15
N LEU A 28 -8.30 -5.66 -19.22
CA LEU A 28 -9.66 -5.88 -18.71
C LEU A 28 -10.05 -4.79 -17.71
N LYS A 29 -10.36 -3.60 -18.24
CA LYS A 29 -10.75 -2.40 -17.47
C LYS A 29 -11.75 -2.65 -16.34
N PRO A 30 -12.89 -3.37 -16.52
CA PRO A 30 -13.84 -3.58 -15.44
C PRO A 30 -13.28 -4.45 -14.30
N LEU A 31 -12.45 -5.45 -14.63
CA LEU A 31 -11.84 -6.32 -13.63
C LEU A 31 -10.75 -5.58 -12.83
N GLN A 32 -9.96 -4.72 -13.50
CA GLN A 32 -9.00 -3.83 -12.82
C GLN A 32 -9.71 -2.85 -11.88
N LEU A 33 -10.83 -2.26 -12.32
CA LEU A 33 -11.60 -1.28 -11.54
C LEU A 33 -12.22 -1.89 -10.28
N ALA A 34 -12.60 -3.16 -10.34
CA ALA A 34 -13.17 -3.88 -9.20
C ALA A 34 -12.10 -4.41 -8.23
N THR A 35 -11.00 -4.94 -8.76
CA THR A 35 -9.94 -5.57 -7.94
C THR A 35 -9.09 -4.55 -7.20
N LYS A 36 -8.80 -3.38 -7.81
CA LYS A 36 -7.91 -2.37 -7.23
C LYS A 36 -8.40 -1.82 -5.87
N PRO A 37 -9.67 -1.35 -5.72
CA PRO A 37 -10.16 -0.86 -4.44
C PRO A 37 -10.37 -1.97 -3.41
N LEU A 38 -10.42 -3.25 -3.82
CA LEU A 38 -10.66 -4.38 -2.93
C LEU A 38 -9.42 -4.75 -2.10
N LEU A 39 -8.22 -4.39 -2.59
CA LEU A 39 -6.95 -4.70 -1.94
C LEU A 39 -6.84 -4.05 -0.55
N MET A 40 -7.18 -2.76 -0.44
CA MET A 40 -7.02 -2.00 0.80
C MET A 40 -8.01 -2.41 1.90
N PRO A 41 -9.31 -2.61 1.64
CA PRO A 41 -10.25 -3.17 2.61
C PRO A 41 -9.88 -4.56 3.10
N LEU A 42 -9.37 -5.42 2.22
CA LEU A 42 -8.93 -6.75 2.62
C LEU A 42 -7.74 -6.68 3.59
N LEU A 43 -6.81 -5.76 3.35
CA LEU A 43 -5.71 -5.47 4.28
C LEU A 43 -6.21 -4.89 5.61
N MET A 44 -7.18 -3.97 5.59
CA MET A 44 -7.78 -3.41 6.81
C MET A 44 -8.41 -4.50 7.68
N ILE A 45 -9.18 -5.41 7.08
CA ILE A 45 -9.82 -6.51 7.81
C ILE A 45 -8.75 -7.42 8.41
N TRP A 46 -7.71 -7.76 7.64
CA TRP A 46 -6.63 -8.62 8.13
C TRP A 46 -5.87 -8.00 9.31
N LEU A 47 -5.56 -6.70 9.23
CA LEU A 47 -4.87 -5.96 10.29
C LEU A 47 -5.76 -5.83 11.54
N GLY A 48 -7.05 -5.55 11.36
CA GLY A 48 -8.04 -5.48 12.43
C GLY A 48 -8.16 -6.77 13.23
N MET A 49 -7.95 -7.93 12.57
CA MET A 49 -7.97 -9.25 13.21
C MET A 49 -6.65 -9.65 13.88
N HIS A 50 -5.53 -8.98 13.58
CA HIS A 50 -4.19 -9.35 14.09
C HIS A 50 -3.66 -8.43 15.19
N VAL A 51 -4.04 -7.16 15.21
CA VAL A 51 -3.46 -6.18 16.14
C VAL A 51 -4.39 -5.91 17.32
N SER A 52 -3.89 -6.17 18.54
CA SER A 52 -4.64 -5.94 19.79
C SER A 52 -4.46 -4.51 20.36
N SER A 53 -3.36 -3.84 20.02
CA SER A 53 -3.08 -2.46 20.46
C SER A 53 -4.04 -1.46 19.80
N ASN A 54 -4.90 -0.83 20.60
CA ASN A 54 -6.03 -0.07 20.09
C ASN A 54 -5.58 1.24 19.39
N ASN A 55 -4.65 1.99 19.98
CA ASN A 55 -4.29 3.33 19.48
C ASN A 55 -3.41 3.28 18.21
N GLN A 56 -2.45 2.35 18.17
CA GLN A 56 -1.55 2.16 17.02
C GLN A 56 -2.25 1.51 15.83
N ARG A 57 -3.20 0.60 16.09
CA ARG A 57 -4.04 0.00 15.05
C ARG A 57 -4.89 1.04 14.35
N ASN A 58 -5.51 1.95 15.10
CA ASN A 58 -6.41 2.95 14.54
C ASN A 58 -5.67 3.92 13.59
N LEU A 59 -4.41 4.24 13.86
CA LEU A 59 -3.57 5.04 12.96
C LEU A 59 -3.33 4.35 11.61
N ILE A 60 -2.97 3.06 11.62
CA ILE A 60 -2.77 2.30 10.37
C ILE A 60 -4.10 2.11 9.64
N LEU A 61 -5.19 1.82 10.35
CA LEU A 61 -6.51 1.69 9.73
C LEU A 61 -6.96 2.99 9.07
N ALA A 62 -6.72 4.14 9.71
CA ALA A 62 -6.97 5.44 9.10
C ALA A 62 -6.11 5.64 7.85
N ALA A 63 -4.82 5.29 7.90
CA ALA A 63 -3.92 5.39 6.74
C ALA A 63 -4.39 4.52 5.56
N LEU A 64 -4.81 3.28 5.84
CA LEU A 64 -5.38 2.36 4.86
C LEU A 64 -6.69 2.90 4.26
N ALA A 65 -7.55 3.50 5.09
CA ALA A 65 -8.80 4.11 4.63
C ALA A 65 -8.54 5.29 3.68
N PHE A 66 -7.59 6.18 4.01
CA PHE A 66 -7.16 7.26 3.12
C PHE A 66 -6.54 6.72 1.82
N SER A 67 -5.81 5.61 1.88
CA SER A 67 -5.24 5.02 0.67
C SER A 67 -6.31 4.41 -0.22
N CYS A 68 -7.32 3.75 0.37
CA CYS A 68 -8.48 3.26 -0.35
C CYS A 68 -9.26 4.40 -1.01
N ALA A 69 -9.43 5.53 -0.29
CA ALA A 69 -10.05 6.73 -0.85
C ALA A 69 -9.22 7.31 -2.02
N GLY A 70 -7.89 7.34 -1.87
CA GLY A 70 -6.97 7.74 -2.95
C GLY A 70 -7.12 6.88 -4.20
N ASP A 71 -7.16 5.56 -4.05
CA ASP A 71 -7.39 4.62 -5.15
C ASP A 71 -8.73 4.88 -5.86
N VAL A 72 -9.80 5.11 -5.09
CA VAL A 72 -11.14 5.41 -5.65
C VAL A 72 -11.13 6.75 -6.39
N PHE A 73 -10.52 7.80 -5.83
CA PHE A 73 -10.45 9.12 -6.47
C PHE A 73 -9.65 9.08 -7.78
N LEU A 74 -8.52 8.37 -7.82
CA LEU A 74 -7.75 8.19 -9.05
C LEU A 74 -8.50 7.35 -10.10
N LEU A 75 -9.25 6.34 -9.68
CA LEU A 75 -10.08 5.57 -10.63
C LEU A 75 -11.21 6.40 -11.24
N LEU A 76 -11.75 7.36 -10.48
CA LEU A 76 -12.80 8.27 -10.94
C LEU A 76 -12.27 9.44 -11.78
N GLU A 77 -10.95 9.60 -11.90
CA GLU A 77 -10.32 10.61 -12.76
C GLU A 77 -10.83 10.52 -14.21
N TYR A 78 -11.06 9.29 -14.72
CA TYR A 78 -11.63 9.07 -16.05
C TYR A 78 -12.97 9.81 -16.26
N LYS A 79 -13.75 9.99 -15.19
CA LYS A 79 -15.02 10.74 -15.23
C LYS A 79 -14.83 12.23 -14.96
N ASN A 80 -13.93 12.59 -14.04
CA ASN A 80 -13.67 13.98 -13.70
C ASN A 80 -12.19 14.18 -13.31
N LYS A 81 -11.45 14.89 -14.16
CA LYS A 81 -10.02 15.20 -13.94
C LYS A 81 -9.74 15.96 -12.63
N MET A 82 -10.74 16.68 -12.09
CA MET A 82 -10.59 17.36 -10.80
C MET A 82 -10.40 16.40 -9.62
N LEU A 83 -10.73 15.11 -9.78
CA LEU A 83 -10.56 14.08 -8.74
C LEU A 83 -9.12 13.55 -8.63
N PHE A 84 -8.23 13.91 -9.55
CA PHE A 84 -6.82 13.54 -9.48
C PHE A 84 -6.12 14.15 -8.26
N ILE A 85 -6.31 15.45 -8.03
CA ILE A 85 -5.71 16.20 -6.91
C ILE A 85 -6.15 15.65 -5.54
N PRO A 86 -7.45 15.46 -5.23
CA PRO A 86 -7.86 14.88 -3.95
C PRO A 86 -7.41 13.41 -3.80
N GLY A 87 -7.23 12.68 -4.90
CA GLY A 87 -6.56 11.37 -4.88
C GLY A 87 -5.13 11.46 -4.36
N LEU A 88 -4.33 12.36 -4.93
CA LEU A 88 -2.95 12.61 -4.47
C LEU A 88 -2.88 13.09 -3.03
N VAL A 89 -3.75 14.01 -2.61
CA VAL A 89 -3.81 14.50 -1.21
C VAL A 89 -4.14 13.36 -0.26
N SER A 90 -5.02 12.44 -0.67
CA SER A 90 -5.37 11.26 0.13
C SER A 90 -4.16 10.32 0.29
N PHE A 91 -3.42 10.06 -0.79
CA PHE A 91 -2.17 9.30 -0.71
C PHE A 91 -1.10 9.97 0.17
N LEU A 92 -0.93 11.29 0.06
CA LEU A 92 -0.01 12.03 0.92
C LEU A 92 -0.40 11.88 2.40
N THR A 93 -1.70 11.98 2.70
CA THR A 93 -2.22 11.80 4.05
C THR A 93 -1.93 10.40 4.60
N THR A 94 -2.10 9.35 3.79
CA THR A 94 -1.67 7.98 4.13
C THR A 94 -0.20 7.91 4.53
N HIS A 95 0.69 8.54 3.76
CA HIS A 95 2.13 8.55 4.07
C HIS A 95 2.44 9.28 5.37
N ILE A 96 1.80 10.42 5.62
CA ILE A 96 1.96 11.15 6.89
C ILE A 96 1.54 10.27 8.07
N LEU A 97 0.41 9.57 7.97
CA LEU A 97 -0.05 8.67 9.02
C LEU A 97 0.91 7.48 9.23
N TYR A 98 1.49 6.92 8.16
CA TYR A 98 2.53 5.89 8.26
C TYR A 98 3.79 6.42 8.95
N ILE A 99 4.26 7.62 8.60
CA ILE A 99 5.42 8.24 9.24
C ILE A 99 5.15 8.40 10.75
N ILE A 100 3.99 8.94 11.13
CA ILE A 100 3.59 9.09 12.54
C ILE A 100 3.56 7.72 13.23
N TYR A 101 3.01 6.69 12.59
CA TYR A 101 2.98 5.34 13.13
C TYR A 101 4.39 4.78 13.40
N PHE A 102 5.29 4.89 12.43
CA PHE A 102 6.67 4.39 12.57
C PHE A 102 7.46 5.20 13.60
N LEU A 103 7.29 6.52 13.68
CA LEU A 103 7.92 7.36 14.71
C LEU A 103 7.44 7.01 16.13
N LYS A 104 6.15 6.68 16.29
CA LYS A 104 5.58 6.25 17.58
C LYS A 104 6.03 4.85 18.02
N ARG A 105 6.67 4.09 17.14
CA ARG A 105 7.17 2.76 17.44
C ARG A 105 8.68 2.84 17.58
N PRO A 106 9.22 3.04 18.81
CA PRO A 106 10.67 3.09 19.00
C PRO A 106 11.26 1.77 18.49
N GLY A 107 12.04 1.85 17.42
CA GLY A 107 12.76 0.72 16.87
C GLY A 107 13.82 0.30 17.89
N ASN A 108 13.59 -0.80 18.60
CA ASN A 108 14.58 -1.37 19.52
C ASN A 108 15.70 -2.15 18.76
N ALA A 109 15.64 -2.18 17.43
CA ALA A 109 16.64 -2.78 16.58
C ALA A 109 17.67 -1.71 16.18
N ARG A 110 18.97 -2.02 16.28
CA ARG A 110 20.03 -1.18 15.69
C ARG A 110 19.66 -0.92 14.24
N SER A 111 19.67 0.36 13.84
CA SER A 111 19.41 0.74 12.44
C SER A 111 20.30 -0.09 11.53
N LEU A 112 19.71 -0.74 10.52
CA LEU A 112 20.45 -1.50 9.50
C LEU A 112 21.54 -0.66 8.85
N LEU A 113 21.35 0.66 8.80
CA LEU A 113 22.33 1.63 8.32
C LEU A 113 23.58 1.72 9.21
N SER A 114 23.42 1.49 10.52
CA SER A 114 24.51 1.48 11.50
C SER A 114 25.23 0.14 11.57
N THR A 115 24.57 -0.97 11.25
CA THR A 115 25.18 -2.31 11.28
C THR A 115 25.76 -2.75 9.94
N ALA A 116 25.21 -2.27 8.83
CA ALA A 116 25.64 -2.65 7.48
C ALA A 116 25.38 -1.51 6.47
N PRO A 117 26.23 -0.47 6.43
CA PRO A 117 26.04 0.70 5.56
C PRO A 117 26.04 0.34 4.06
N TYR A 118 26.61 -0.82 3.68
CA TYR A 118 26.59 -1.31 2.29
C TYR A 118 25.17 -1.48 1.73
N PHE A 119 24.16 -1.79 2.55
CA PHE A 119 22.78 -1.86 2.07
C PHE A 119 22.26 -0.51 1.56
N ALA A 120 22.74 0.60 2.11
CA ALA A 120 22.41 1.93 1.59
C ALA A 120 22.90 2.11 0.16
N LEU A 121 24.11 1.60 -0.11
CA LEU A 121 24.73 1.65 -1.43
C LEU A 121 23.98 0.75 -2.42
N VAL A 122 23.56 -0.44 -2.01
CA VAL A 122 22.71 -1.33 -2.83
C VAL A 122 21.37 -0.66 -3.19
N VAL A 123 20.69 -0.05 -2.21
CA VAL A 123 19.42 0.65 -2.45
C VAL A 123 19.62 1.85 -3.37
N ALA A 124 20.69 2.63 -3.18
CA ALA A 124 21.02 3.77 -4.05
C ALA A 124 21.34 3.31 -5.48
N ALA A 125 22.16 2.27 -5.64
CA ALA A 125 22.51 1.69 -6.93
C ALA A 125 21.27 1.17 -7.67
N TYR A 126 20.37 0.50 -6.97
CA TYR A 126 19.08 0.07 -7.53
C TYR A 126 18.24 1.26 -8.00
N GLY A 127 18.14 2.33 -7.19
CA GLY A 127 17.43 3.55 -7.57
C GLY A 127 18.00 4.21 -8.83
N VAL A 128 19.32 4.33 -8.91
CA VAL A 128 20.01 4.89 -10.09
C VAL A 128 19.79 4.01 -11.32
N ALA A 129 19.95 2.68 -11.19
CA ALA A 129 19.73 1.74 -12.28
C ALA A 129 18.29 1.81 -12.80
N LEU A 130 17.31 1.91 -11.90
CA LEU A 130 15.90 2.05 -12.27
C LEU A 130 15.65 3.36 -13.02
N VAL A 131 16.20 4.49 -12.54
CA VAL A 131 16.11 5.77 -13.24
C VAL A 131 16.75 5.69 -14.62
N MET A 132 17.93 5.12 -14.76
CA MET A 132 18.59 4.99 -16.07
C MET A 132 17.83 4.07 -17.04
N LEU A 133 17.20 3.01 -16.53
CA LEU A 133 16.39 2.09 -17.34
C LEU A 133 15.08 2.74 -17.81
N LEU A 134 14.42 3.52 -16.94
CA LEU A 134 13.16 4.20 -17.24
C LEU A 134 13.34 5.55 -17.90
N TYR A 135 14.55 6.12 -17.90
CA TYR A 135 14.84 7.35 -18.62
C TYR A 135 14.70 7.05 -20.11
N PRO A 136 13.72 7.66 -20.80
CA PRO A 136 13.58 7.48 -22.24
C PRO A 136 14.82 8.12 -22.86
N THR A 137 15.64 7.29 -23.51
CA THR A 137 16.72 7.75 -24.37
C THR A 137 16.17 8.23 -25.70
#